data_AF-X0Y3Y2-F1
#
_entry.id   AF-X0Y3Y2-F1
#
_cell.length_a   1.000
_cell.length_b   1.000
_cell.length_c   1.000
_cell.angle_alpha   90.00
_cell.angle_beta   90.00
_cell.angle_gamma   90.00
#
_symmetry.space_group_name_H-M   'P 1'
#
loop_
_entity.id
_entity.type
_entity.pdbx_description
1 polymer ?
#
loop_
_entity_poly.entity_id
_entity_poly.type
_entity_poly.pdbx_seq_one_letter_code
_entity_poly.pdbx_strand_id
1 'polypeptide(L)'
;MIECRITYFSKPGPENTEHVLRIAKERANELGINRILVASTEGTTALRAIEVFQGKKVVAVTHYVGYKEPNVFEWTEENIKKFEQSGGTRLTACLAFYGLSGAVSKKWDTHLFEELVTNTLRIFGEGMKVVCEMS
;
A
#
# COMPACT_ATOMS: atom_id res chain seq x y z
N MET A 1 5.21 -26.23 16.37
CA MET A 1 6.06 -25.02 16.43
C MET A 1 6.24 -24.54 15.00
N ILE A 2 5.92 -23.28 14.69
CA ILE A 2 6.14 -22.71 13.35
C ILE A 2 7.29 -21.72 13.49
N GLU A 3 8.38 -21.98 12.80
CA GLU A 3 9.51 -21.06 12.67
C GLU A 3 9.44 -20.36 11.32
N CYS A 4 9.87 -19.11 11.25
CA CYS A 4 9.92 -18.41 9.98
C CYS A 4 10.99 -17.32 9.96
N ARG A 5 11.46 -17.00 8.76
CA ARG A 5 12.45 -15.96 8.53
C ARG A 5 11.81 -14.57 8.54
N ILE A 6 12.47 -13.63 9.21
CA ILE A 6 12.18 -12.19 9.14
C ILE A 6 13.41 -11.45 8.61
N THR A 7 13.20 -10.33 7.92
CA THR A 7 14.27 -9.49 7.39
C THR A 7 14.06 -8.06 7.88
N TYR A 8 15.13 -7.46 8.42
CA TYR A 8 15.14 -6.06 8.85
C TYR A 8 16.01 -5.26 7.89
N PHE A 9 15.45 -4.18 7.36
CA PHE A 9 16.21 -3.22 6.55
C PHE A 9 16.83 -2.17 7.46
N SER A 10 18.08 -1.77 7.18
CA SER A 10 18.79 -0.77 7.98
C SER A 10 18.20 0.63 7.86
N LYS A 11 17.47 0.91 6.76
CA LYS A 11 16.84 2.21 6.48
C LYS A 11 15.50 1.99 5.76
N PRO A 12 14.50 2.84 6.01
CA PRO A 12 13.28 2.86 5.20
C PRO A 12 13.55 3.49 3.84
N GLY A 13 12.74 3.15 2.84
CA GLY A 13 12.78 3.84 1.55
C GLY A 13 12.53 2.93 0.33
N PRO A 14 12.38 3.56 -0.86
CA PRO A 14 12.06 2.87 -2.11
C PRO A 14 13.14 1.91 -2.59
N GLU A 15 14.40 2.06 -2.14
CA GLU A 15 15.51 1.14 -2.42
C GLU A 15 15.23 -0.30 -1.97
N ASN A 16 14.32 -0.47 -1.00
CA ASN A 16 13.95 -1.78 -0.47
C ASN A 16 12.87 -2.48 -1.30
N THR A 17 12.19 -1.78 -2.22
CA THR A 17 10.98 -2.26 -2.92
C THR A 17 11.18 -3.64 -3.56
N GLU A 18 12.25 -3.82 -4.34
CA GLU A 18 12.49 -5.09 -5.04
C GLU A 18 12.75 -6.24 -4.05
N HIS A 19 13.48 -5.98 -2.97
CA HIS A 19 13.72 -6.97 -1.92
C HIS A 19 12.43 -7.34 -1.19
N VAL A 20 11.58 -6.36 -0.88
CA VAL A 20 10.28 -6.58 -0.24
C VAL A 20 9.37 -7.42 -1.14
N LEU A 21 9.26 -7.09 -2.43
CA LEU A 21 8.44 -7.86 -3.37
C LEU A 21 8.92 -9.31 -3.49
N ARG A 22 10.24 -9.53 -3.54
CA ARG A 22 10.83 -10.88 -3.56
C ARG A 22 10.51 -11.66 -2.28
N ILE A 23 10.74 -11.08 -1.11
CA ILE A 23 10.49 -11.73 0.19
C ILE A 23 8.99 -12.04 0.36
N ALA A 24 8.12 -11.10 -0.03
CA ALA A 24 6.68 -11.28 0.01
C ALA A 24 6.21 -12.39 -0.95
N LYS A 25 6.81 -12.52 -2.15
CA LYS A 25 6.53 -13.63 -3.08
C LYS A 25 6.91 -14.98 -2.52
N GLU A 26 8.10 -15.10 -1.95
CA GLU A 26 8.56 -16.32 -1.28
C GLU A 26 7.57 -16.73 -0.20
N ARG A 27 7.22 -15.82 0.71
CA ARG A 27 6.28 -16.11 1.79
C ARG A 27 4.86 -16.43 1.28
N ALA A 28 4.38 -15.70 0.27
CA ALA A 28 3.07 -15.96 -0.30
C ALA A 28 3.00 -17.34 -0.96
N ASN A 29 4.09 -17.83 -1.53
CA ASN A 29 4.17 -19.18 -2.08
C ASN A 29 4.20 -20.24 -0.98
N GLU A 30 5.02 -20.05 0.06
CA GLU A 30 5.10 -20.95 1.23
C GLU A 30 3.74 -21.15 1.90
N LEU A 31 2.93 -20.08 1.99
CA LEU A 31 1.64 -20.10 2.66
C LEU A 31 0.44 -20.35 1.72
N GLY A 32 0.66 -20.53 0.42
CA GLY A 32 -0.44 -20.68 -0.55
C GLY A 32 -1.33 -19.43 -0.68
N ILE A 33 -0.80 -18.25 -0.38
CA ILE A 33 -1.52 -16.97 -0.49
C ILE A 33 -1.58 -16.58 -1.96
N ASN A 34 -2.80 -16.38 -2.46
CA ASN A 34 -3.08 -16.07 -3.86
C ASN A 34 -3.53 -14.63 -4.10
N ARG A 35 -3.78 -13.85 -3.05
CA ARG A 35 -4.18 -12.44 -3.14
C ARG A 35 -3.11 -11.56 -2.52
N ILE A 36 -2.61 -10.60 -3.30
CA ILE A 36 -1.55 -9.68 -2.89
C ILE A 36 -2.12 -8.27 -2.95
N LEU A 37 -2.14 -7.58 -1.81
CA LEU A 37 -2.48 -6.16 -1.75
C LEU A 37 -1.19 -5.34 -1.79
N VAL A 38 -1.17 -4.26 -2.57
CA VAL A 38 -0.01 -3.39 -2.75
C VAL A 38 -0.44 -1.94 -2.70
N ALA A 39 0.08 -1.17 -1.75
CA ALA A 39 -0.03 0.29 -1.79
C ALA A 39 0.79 0.84 -2.96
N SER A 40 0.18 1.71 -3.76
CA SER A 40 0.87 2.35 -4.88
C SER A 40 0.27 3.71 -5.18
N THR A 41 1.02 4.77 -4.87
CA THR A 41 0.60 6.15 -5.09
C THR A 41 0.67 6.55 -6.56
N GLU A 42 1.76 6.25 -7.27
CA GLU A 42 1.97 6.69 -8.67
C GLU A 42 1.85 5.54 -9.70
N GLY A 43 1.60 4.31 -9.23
CA GLY A 43 1.44 3.13 -10.08
C GLY A 43 2.73 2.31 -10.28
N THR A 44 3.90 2.89 -10.04
CA THR A 44 5.21 2.23 -10.24
C THR A 44 5.34 0.92 -9.46
N THR A 45 5.00 0.93 -8.16
CA THR A 45 5.05 -0.27 -7.31
C THR A 45 4.03 -1.32 -7.75
N ALA A 46 2.82 -0.91 -8.16
CA ALA A 46 1.79 -1.82 -8.62
C ALA A 46 2.17 -2.51 -9.94
N LEU A 47 2.75 -1.76 -10.89
CA LEU A 47 3.27 -2.29 -12.15
C LEU A 47 4.40 -3.29 -11.89
N ARG A 48 5.31 -2.98 -10.97
CA ARG A 48 6.35 -3.95 -10.60
C ARG A 48 5.77 -5.19 -9.90
N ALA A 49 4.78 -5.00 -9.03
CA ALA A 49 4.16 -6.10 -8.33
C ALA A 49 3.43 -7.08 -9.27
N ILE A 50 2.69 -6.59 -10.28
CA ILE A 50 2.00 -7.49 -11.23
C ILE A 50 2.98 -8.34 -12.04
N GLU A 51 4.17 -7.83 -12.35
CA GLU A 51 5.26 -8.60 -12.96
C GLU A 51 5.84 -9.64 -12.01
N VAL A 52 6.07 -9.29 -10.75
CA VAL A 52 6.67 -10.20 -9.75
C VAL A 52 5.72 -11.32 -9.35
N PHE A 53 4.43 -11.00 -9.14
CA PHE A 53 3.41 -11.92 -8.63
C PHE A 53 2.57 -12.57 -9.74
N GLN A 54 3.16 -12.90 -10.88
CA GLN A 54 2.51 -13.65 -11.95
C GLN A 54 1.78 -14.88 -11.43
N GLY A 55 0.53 -15.09 -11.89
CA GLY A 55 -0.34 -16.18 -11.45
C GLY A 55 -1.07 -15.94 -10.12
N LYS A 56 -0.83 -14.80 -9.44
CA LYS A 56 -1.59 -14.38 -8.26
C LYS A 56 -2.49 -13.18 -8.59
N LYS A 57 -3.53 -12.98 -7.77
CA LYS A 57 -4.41 -11.81 -7.85
C LYS A 57 -3.76 -10.62 -7.16
N VAL A 58 -3.29 -9.65 -7.92
CA VAL A 58 -2.71 -8.41 -7.39
C VAL A 58 -3.78 -7.32 -7.34
N VAL A 59 -3.95 -6.73 -6.17
CA VAL A 59 -4.84 -5.59 -5.92
C VAL A 59 -3.99 -4.39 -5.55
N ALA A 60 -3.97 -3.36 -6.41
CA ALA A 60 -3.34 -2.10 -6.10
C ALA A 60 -4.30 -1.21 -5.31
N VAL A 61 -3.93 -0.85 -4.10
CA VAL A 61 -4.66 0.12 -3.27
C VAL A 61 -4.03 1.49 -3.49
N THR A 62 -4.80 2.43 -4.03
CA THR A 62 -4.35 3.77 -4.36
C THR A 62 -4.86 4.77 -3.34
N HIS A 63 -4.31 5.99 -3.37
CA HIS A 63 -4.98 7.11 -2.71
C HIS A 63 -6.34 7.39 -3.35
N TYR A 64 -7.19 8.08 -2.59
CA TYR A 64 -8.42 8.68 -3.12
C TYR A 64 -8.08 9.87 -4.05
N VAL A 65 -8.95 10.12 -5.03
CA VAL A 65 -8.85 11.29 -5.92
C VAL A 65 -8.96 12.56 -5.07
N GLY A 66 -8.00 13.47 -5.20
CA GLY A 66 -7.95 14.66 -4.35
C GLY A 66 -6.93 14.63 -3.22
N TYR A 67 -6.17 13.53 -3.06
CA TYR A 67 -5.20 13.41 -1.96
C TYR A 67 -4.04 14.41 -2.09
N LYS A 68 -3.34 14.39 -3.24
CA LYS A 68 -2.24 15.32 -3.53
C LYS A 68 -2.75 16.73 -3.82
N GLU A 69 -3.72 16.83 -4.73
CA GLU A 69 -4.32 18.08 -5.19
C GLU A 69 -5.82 17.88 -5.50
N PRO A 70 -6.68 18.90 -5.31
CA PRO A 70 -8.12 18.77 -5.55
C PRO A 70 -8.45 18.25 -6.95
N ASN A 71 -9.30 17.21 -7.02
CA ASN A 71 -9.74 16.58 -8.27
C ASN A 71 -8.62 15.96 -9.13
N VAL A 72 -7.43 15.73 -8.57
CA VAL A 72 -6.33 15.07 -9.27
C VAL A 72 -6.20 13.62 -8.78
N PHE A 73 -6.03 12.70 -9.73
CA PHE A 73 -5.63 11.33 -9.48
C PHE A 73 -4.18 11.13 -9.89
N GLU A 74 -3.37 10.48 -9.05
CA GLU A 74 -1.92 10.43 -9.22
C GLU A 74 -1.45 9.47 -10.32
N TRP A 75 -2.23 8.46 -10.68
CA TRP A 75 -1.84 7.54 -11.75
C TRP A 75 -2.14 8.15 -13.11
N THR A 76 -1.20 8.02 -14.03
CA THR A 76 -1.42 8.32 -15.44
C THR A 76 -2.39 7.32 -16.07
N GLU A 77 -3.13 7.73 -17.11
CA GLU A 77 -3.98 6.81 -17.88
C GLU A 77 -3.18 5.61 -18.42
N GLU A 78 -1.91 5.84 -18.78
CA GLU A 78 -1.00 4.80 -19.24
C GLU A 78 -0.73 3.75 -18.16
N ASN A 79 -0.43 4.17 -16.93
CA ASN A 79 -0.19 3.24 -15.81
C ASN A 79 -1.46 2.45 -15.47
N ILE A 80 -2.63 3.11 -15.49
CA ILE A 80 -3.93 2.45 -15.28
C ILE A 80 -4.14 1.36 -16.33
N LYS A 81 -4.03 1.71 -17.62
CA LYS A 81 -4.22 0.77 -18.74
C LYS A 81 -3.24 -0.40 -18.64
N LYS A 82 -1.94 -0.12 -18.44
CA LYS A 82 -0.91 -1.17 -18.33
C LYS A 82 -1.19 -2.15 -17.19
N PHE A 83 -1.57 -1.64 -16.01
CA PHE A 83 -1.83 -2.46 -14.85
C PHE A 83 -3.10 -3.32 -15.01
N GLU A 84 -4.18 -2.72 -15.47
CA GLU A 84 -5.47 -3.40 -15.66
C GLU A 84 -5.40 -4.43 -16.80
N GLN A 85 -4.70 -4.12 -17.91
CA GLN A 85 -4.46 -5.08 -19.01
C GLN A 85 -3.58 -6.26 -18.57
N SER A 86 -2.73 -6.06 -17.57
CA SER A 86 -1.92 -7.13 -16.97
C SER A 86 -2.70 -7.98 -15.96
N GLY A 87 -4.02 -7.75 -15.81
CA GLY A 87 -4.90 -8.49 -14.91
C GLY A 87 -4.94 -7.96 -13.48
N GLY A 88 -4.32 -6.79 -13.22
CA GLY A 88 -4.35 -6.13 -11.93
C GLY A 88 -5.74 -5.57 -11.61
N THR A 89 -6.14 -5.62 -10.35
CA THR A 89 -7.36 -4.94 -9.86
C THR A 89 -6.96 -3.67 -9.12
N ARG A 90 -7.54 -2.53 -9.45
CA ARG A 90 -7.31 -1.27 -8.73
C ARG A 90 -8.43 -1.02 -7.73
N LEU A 91 -8.08 -0.63 -6.51
CA LEU A 91 -8.99 -0.17 -5.47
C LEU A 91 -8.62 1.27 -5.11
N THR A 92 -9.49 2.21 -5.44
CA THR A 92 -9.39 3.61 -5.05
C THR A 92 -10.46 3.88 -4.01
N ALA A 93 -10.04 4.14 -2.77
CA ALA A 93 -10.93 4.34 -1.63
C ALA A 93 -10.38 5.41 -0.70
N CYS A 94 -11.22 5.89 0.21
CA CYS A 94 -10.79 6.77 1.29
C CYS A 94 -9.86 6.02 2.25
N LEU A 95 -8.86 6.73 2.80
CA LEU A 95 -7.91 6.17 3.75
C LEU A 95 -8.60 5.89 5.09
N ALA A 96 -8.64 4.62 5.51
CA ALA A 96 -9.40 4.20 6.68
C ALA A 96 -8.93 4.85 8.00
N PHE A 97 -7.65 5.23 8.12
CA PHE A 97 -7.11 5.90 9.30
C PHE A 97 -6.89 7.40 9.10
N TYR A 98 -7.52 8.00 8.09
CA TYR A 98 -7.45 9.44 7.88
C TYR A 98 -8.82 10.02 7.55
N GLY A 99 -9.46 9.56 6.47
CA GLY A 99 -10.77 10.01 5.98
C GLY A 99 -11.31 11.34 6.49
N LEU A 100 -12.46 11.28 7.17
CA LEU A 100 -13.09 12.47 7.74
C LEU A 100 -12.26 13.05 8.89
N SER A 101 -11.62 12.22 9.70
CA SER A 101 -10.86 12.69 10.85
C SER A 101 -9.74 13.65 10.45
N GLY A 102 -8.98 13.33 9.42
CA GLY A 102 -7.93 14.17 8.87
C GLY A 102 -8.46 15.49 8.29
N ALA A 103 -9.68 15.50 7.74
CA ALA A 103 -10.33 16.74 7.32
C ALA A 103 -10.70 17.62 8.52
N VAL A 104 -11.18 17.02 9.61
CA VAL A 104 -11.46 17.73 10.87
C VAL A 104 -10.15 18.28 11.47
N SER A 105 -9.16 17.41 11.67
CA SER A 105 -7.87 17.79 12.23
C SER A 105 -7.20 18.92 11.48
N LYS A 106 -7.19 18.87 10.13
CA LYS A 106 -6.59 19.93 9.30
C LYS A 106 -7.35 21.26 9.40
N LYS A 107 -8.68 21.23 9.55
CA LYS A 107 -9.50 22.45 9.58
C LYS A 107 -9.47 23.13 10.94
N TRP A 108 -9.43 22.35 12.02
CA TRP A 108 -9.58 22.84 13.39
C TRP A 108 -8.33 22.69 14.26
N ASP A 109 -7.21 22.22 13.68
CA ASP A 109 -5.94 21.99 14.38
C ASP A 109 -6.13 21.15 15.65
N THR A 110 -6.69 19.96 15.46
CA THR A 110 -7.05 19.04 16.55
C THR A 110 -6.62 17.61 16.23
N HIS A 111 -6.70 16.72 17.22
CA HIS A 111 -6.38 15.30 17.08
C HIS A 111 -7.61 14.43 17.35
N LEU A 112 -7.76 13.40 16.52
CA LEU A 112 -8.85 12.43 16.63
C LEU A 112 -8.31 11.00 16.74
N PHE A 113 -9.19 10.07 17.08
CA PHE A 113 -8.82 8.69 17.39
C PHE A 113 -8.05 7.97 16.27
N GLU A 114 -8.41 8.21 15.00
CA GLU A 114 -7.72 7.62 13.84
C GLU A 114 -6.25 8.03 13.74
N GLU A 115 -5.90 9.25 14.19
CA GLU A 115 -4.51 9.70 14.25
C GLU A 115 -3.73 9.00 15.36
N LEU A 116 -4.36 8.72 16.50
CA LEU A 116 -3.75 7.94 17.57
C LEU A 116 -3.40 6.52 17.09
N VAL A 117 -4.32 5.87 16.36
CA VAL A 117 -4.07 4.55 15.75
C VAL A 117 -2.94 4.63 14.73
N THR A 118 -3.00 5.61 13.82
CA THR A 118 -1.97 5.85 12.79
C THR A 118 -0.58 6.05 13.42
N ASN A 119 -0.47 6.93 14.41
CA ASN A 119 0.81 7.24 15.06
C ASN A 119 1.33 6.06 15.90
N THR A 120 0.44 5.25 16.48
CA THR A 120 0.83 4.01 17.18
C THR A 120 1.43 3.00 16.20
N LEU A 121 0.81 2.78 15.04
CA LEU A 121 1.34 1.85 14.03
C LEU A 121 2.66 2.34 13.42
N ARG A 122 2.84 3.66 13.32
CA ARG A 122 4.09 4.29 12.85
C ARG A 122 5.29 4.05 13.75
N ILE A 123 5.10 3.57 14.98
CA ILE A 123 6.21 3.08 15.83
C ILE A 123 6.98 1.95 15.11
N PHE A 124 6.31 1.14 14.29
CA PHE A 124 6.92 0.12 13.45
C PHE A 124 7.39 0.64 12.08
N GLY A 125 7.14 1.91 11.76
CA GLY A 125 7.41 2.57 10.49
C GLY A 125 6.15 2.83 9.65
N GLU A 126 6.24 3.80 8.73
CA GLU A 126 5.12 4.20 7.85
C GLU A 126 4.53 3.02 7.06
N GLY A 127 5.38 2.10 6.58
CA GLY A 127 4.95 0.94 5.83
C GLY A 127 4.02 0.01 6.62
N MET A 128 4.26 -0.18 7.92
CA MET A 128 3.41 -1.02 8.76
C MET A 128 2.01 -0.43 8.89
N LYS A 129 1.93 0.88 9.17
CA LYS A 129 0.66 1.61 9.20
C LYS A 129 -0.11 1.42 7.90
N VAL A 130 0.55 1.60 6.75
CA VAL A 130 -0.07 1.46 5.43
C VAL A 130 -0.60 0.03 5.20
N VAL A 131 0.16 -1.00 5.57
CA VAL A 131 -0.26 -2.41 5.45
C VAL A 131 -1.51 -2.70 6.29
N CYS A 132 -1.58 -2.18 7.52
CA CYS A 132 -2.77 -2.34 8.37
C CYS A 132 -3.98 -1.53 7.87
N GLU A 133 -3.76 -0.39 7.21
CA GLU A 133 -4.84 0.45 6.69
C GLU A 133 -5.54 -0.18 5.47
N MET A 134 -4.84 -1.01 4.71
CA MET A 134 -5.36 -1.64 3.49
C MET A 134 -5.95 -3.04 3.67
N SER A 135 -5.70 -3.69 4.81
CA SER A 135 -6.05 -5.10 5.08
C SER A 135 -7.50 -5.29 5.50
#